data_AF-A0A7W7I793-F1
#
_entry.id   AF-A0A7W7I793-F1
#
_cell.length_a   1.000
_cell.length_b   1.000
_cell.length_c   1.000
_cell.angle_alpha   90.00
_cell.angle_beta   90.00
_cell.angle_gamma   90.00
#
_symmetry.space_group_name_H-M   'P 1'
#
loop_
_entity.id
_entity.type
_entity.pdbx_description
1 polymer ?
#
loop_
_entity_poly.entity_id
_entity_poly.type
_entity_poly.pdbx_seq_one_letter_code
_entity_poly.pdbx_strand_id
1 'polypeptide(L)' 'MANWKKHPKKEGEEALQRIAAMGWCVENPPTYYTVKCPCGLHQRQIHLTPSNPHYFRQAVSWCKRICSPAGPEEKEEP' A
#
# COMPACT_ATOMS: atom_id res chain seq x y z
N MET A 1 12.65 -3.90 7.27
CA MET A 1 11.37 -3.43 7.86
C MET A 1 10.86 -2.33 6.97
N ALA A 2 9.61 -2.38 6.54
CA ALA A 2 9.10 -1.41 5.57
C ALA A 2 9.08 0.00 6.22
N ASN A 3 9.94 0.89 5.72
CA ASN A 3 10.28 2.20 6.33
C ASN A 3 9.22 3.30 6.11
N TRP A 4 7.94 2.92 6.01
CA TRP A 4 6.86 3.89 5.85
C TRP A 4 6.31 4.33 7.21
N LYS A 5 6.12 5.65 7.38
CA LYS A 5 5.55 6.25 8.61
C LYS A 5 4.18 5.64 8.88
N LYS A 6 3.87 5.45 10.16
CA LYS A 6 2.54 5.05 10.64
C LYS A 6 1.48 6.03 10.14
N HIS A 7 0.42 5.49 9.55
CA HIS A 7 -0.71 6.28 9.09
C HIS A 7 -1.44 6.87 10.32
N PRO A 8 -1.90 8.14 10.29
CA PRO A 8 -2.56 8.77 11.43
C PRO A 8 -3.87 8.07 11.86
N LYS A 9 -4.45 7.26 10.97
CA LYS A 9 -5.64 6.42 11.21
C LYS A 9 -5.28 4.94 11.18
N LYS A 10 -5.78 4.16 12.15
CA LYS A 10 -5.60 2.69 12.23
C LYS A 10 -6.05 1.96 10.95
N GLU A 11 -7.21 2.34 10.39
CA GLU A 11 -7.72 1.71 9.16
C GLU A 11 -6.79 1.89 7.96
N GLY A 12 -6.11 3.03 7.87
CA GLY A 12 -5.11 3.28 6.83
C GLY A 12 -3.85 2.45 7.05
N GLU A 13 -3.42 2.30 8.31
CA GLU A 13 -2.30 1.44 8.67
C GLU A 13 -2.58 -0.03 8.32
N GLU A 14 -3.76 -0.55 8.69
CA GLU A 14 -4.18 -1.92 8.35
C GLU A 14 -4.25 -2.13 6.83
N ALA A 15 -4.76 -1.15 6.08
CA ALA A 15 -4.82 -1.26 4.63
C ALA A 15 -3.42 -1.30 3.98
N LEU A 16 -2.52 -0.42 4.42
CA LEU A 16 -1.14 -0.41 3.93
C LEU A 16 -0.40 -1.70 4.32
N GLN A 17 -0.62 -2.23 5.52
CA GLN A 17 -0.05 -3.51 5.94
C GLN A 17 -0.54 -4.65 5.04
N ARG A 18 -1.84 -4.69 4.74
CA ARG A 18 -2.39 -5.70 3.81
C ARG A 18 -1.83 -5.55 2.40
N ILE A 19 -1.64 -4.32 1.93
CA ILE A 19 -1.05 -4.06 0.61
C ILE A 19 0.42 -4.49 0.57
N ALA A 20 1.21 -4.13 1.57
CA ALA A 20 2.60 -4.58 1.70
C ALA A 20 2.69 -6.11 1.82
N ALA A 21 1.81 -6.74 2.59
CA ALA A 21 1.73 -8.20 2.71
C ALA A 21 1.32 -8.91 1.40
N MET A 22 0.66 -8.19 0.48
CA MET A 22 0.39 -8.67 -0.88
C MET A 22 1.59 -8.55 -1.82
N GLY A 23 2.76 -8.08 -1.36
CA GLY A 23 3.96 -7.91 -2.18
C GLY A 23 4.03 -6.57 -2.92
N TRP A 24 3.20 -5.60 -2.56
CA TRP A 24 3.25 -4.26 -3.15
C TRP A 24 4.26 -3.38 -2.42
N CYS A 25 5.00 -2.55 -3.17
CA CYS A 25 5.93 -1.58 -2.60
C CYS A 25 5.16 -0.34 -2.13
N VAL A 26 5.25 -0.03 -0.84
CA VAL A 26 4.62 1.16 -0.23
C VAL A 26 5.69 2.23 -0.01
N GLU A 27 5.59 3.32 -0.76
CA GLU A 27 6.40 4.52 -0.58
C GLU A 27 5.67 5.52 0.34
N ASN A 28 6.45 6.25 1.13
CA ASN A 28 5.96 7.20 2.14
C ASN A 28 6.31 8.67 1.84
N PRO A 29 5.74 9.27 0.80
CA PRO A 29 5.71 10.72 0.64
C PRO A 29 4.96 11.41 1.80
N PRO A 30 5.24 12.70 2.07
CA PRO A 30 4.64 13.45 3.17
C PRO A 30 3.13 13.68 3.04
N THR A 31 2.56 13.58 1.83
CA THR A 31 1.17 13.99 1.53
C THR A 31 0.26 12.84 1.06
N TYR A 32 0.85 11.76 0.56
CA TYR A 32 0.15 10.60 0.01
C TYR A 32 1.05 9.37 0.15
N TYR A 33 0.48 8.20 0.45
CA TYR A 33 1.22 6.93 0.34
C TYR A 33 1.12 6.43 -1.09
N THR A 34 2.23 6.20 -1.76
CA THR A 34 2.20 5.61 -3.10
C THR A 34 2.41 4.11 -2.98
N VAL A 35 1.48 3.31 -3.48
CA VAL A 35 1.61 1.86 -3.56
C VAL A 35 1.89 1.46 -5.01
N LYS A 36 3.04 0.84 -5.24
CA LYS A 36 3.50 0.37 -6.54
C LYS A 36 3.44 -1.15 -6.58
N CYS A 37 2.86 -1.68 -7.65
CA CYS A 37 2.88 -3.11 -7.89
C CYS A 37 4.24 -3.51 -8.48
N PRO A 38 4.83 -4.64 -8.05
CA PRO A 38 6.02 -5.20 -8.66
C PRO A 38 5.86 -5.53 -10.15
N CYS A 39 4.64 -5.61 -10.68
CA CYS A 39 4.44 -5.77 -12.12
C CYS A 39 4.85 -4.55 -12.96
N GLY A 40 5.17 -3.41 -12.33
CA GLY A 40 5.60 -2.16 -13.00
C GLY A 40 4.47 -1.39 -13.70
N LEU A 41 3.30 -2.01 -13.91
CA LEU A 41 2.16 -1.42 -14.62
C LEU A 41 1.12 -0.77 -13.71
N HIS A 42 1.02 -1.23 -12.47
CA HIS A 42 -0.03 -0.78 -11.55
C HIS A 42 0.58 0.04 -10.41
N GLN A 43 0.06 1.24 -10.22
CA GLN A 43 0.38 2.07 -9.05
C GLN A 43 -0.86 2.83 -8.61
N ARG A 44 -0.92 3.18 -7.32
CA ARG A 44 -2.02 3.95 -6.75
C ARG A 44 -1.53 4.82 -5.61
N GLN A 45 -2.11 6.01 -5.48
CA GLN A 45 -1.90 6.86 -4.32
C GLN A 45 -3.04 6.66 -3.31
N ILE A 46 -2.68 6.51 -2.05
CA ILE A 46 -3.57 6.40 -0.90
C ILE A 46 -3.47 7.70 -0.11
N HIS A 47 -4.56 8.45 -0.07
CA HIS A 47 -4.65 9.66 0.73
C HIS A 47 -4.59 9.36 2.24
N LEU A 48 -3.91 10.25 2.99
CA LEU A 48 -3.84 10.24 4.46
C LEU A 48 -5.21 10.46 5.12
N THR A 49 -6.02 11.34 4.51
CA THR A 49 -7.29 11.82 5.05
C THR A 49 -8.42 11.69 4.03
N PRO A 50 -8.82 10.47 3.65
CA PRO A 50 -9.99 10.29 2.82
C PRO A 50 -11.24 10.66 3.63
N SER A 51 -12.17 11.37 2.97
CA SER A 51 -13.50 11.65 3.53
C SER A 51 -14.41 10.42 3.55
N ASN A 52 -14.09 9.39 2.77
CA ASN A 52 -14.86 8.15 2.68
C ASN A 52 -14.27 7.07 3.61
N PRO A 53 -15.05 6.54 4.58
CA PRO A 53 -14.57 5.48 5.49
C PRO A 53 -14.21 4.19 4.76
N HIS A 54 -14.82 3.91 3.60
CA HIS A 54 -14.53 2.71 2.82
C HIS A 54 -13.34 2.84 1.88
N TYR A 55 -12.70 4.02 1.80
CA TYR A 55 -11.62 4.28 0.84
C TYR A 55 -10.46 3.27 0.97
N PHE A 56 -10.01 3.00 2.18
CA PHE A 56 -8.91 2.08 2.45
C PHE A 56 -9.26 0.64 2.07
N ARG A 57 -10.47 0.18 2.41
CA ARG A 57 -10.96 -1.16 2.01
C ARG A 57 -11.06 -1.29 0.50
N GLN A 58 -11.53 -0.26 -0.18
CA GLN A 58 -11.59 -0.22 -1.64
C GLN A 58 -10.20 -0.26 -2.27
N ALA A 59 -9.21 0.45 -1.70
CA ALA A 59 -7.83 0.40 -2.17
C ALA A 59 -7.23 -1.01 -2.07
N VAL A 60 -7.40 -1.68 -0.92
CA VAL A 60 -6.96 -3.07 -0.74
C VAL A 60 -7.66 -4.01 -1.72
N SER A 61 -8.98 -3.87 -1.89
CA SER A 61 -9.76 -4.69 -2.82
C SER A 61 -9.31 -4.47 -4.27
N TRP A 62 -9.03 -3.22 -4.65
CA TRP A 62 -8.49 -2.87 -5.96
C TRP A 62 -7.13 -3.51 -6.19
N CYS A 63 -6.18 -3.38 -5.24
CA CYS A 63 -4.87 -4.04 -5.33
C CYS A 63 -5.05 -5.55 -5.51
N LYS A 64 -5.85 -6.19 -4.66
CA LYS A 64 -6.13 -7.63 -4.74
C LYS A 64 -6.69 -8.06 -6.10
N ARG A 65 -7.63 -7.28 -6.65
CA ARG A 65 -8.31 -7.57 -7.92
C ARG A 65 -7.41 -7.35 -9.13
N ILE A 66 -6.59 -6.29 -9.11
CA ILE A 66 -5.80 -5.90 -10.27
C ILE A 66 -4.50 -6.70 -10.37
N CYS A 67 -3.82 -6.91 -9.24
CA CYS A 67 -2.59 -7.68 -9.20
C CYS A 67 -2.32 -8.18 -7.77
N SER A 68 -2.29 -9.50 -7.59
CA SER A 68 -1.83 -10.13 -6.35
C SER A 68 -0.47 -10.78 -6.61
N PRO A 69 0.64 -10.04 -6.48
CA PRO A 69 1.97 -10.60 -6.57
C PRO A 69 2.26 -11.35 -5.27
N ALA A 70 1.62 -12.51 -5.09
CA ALA A 70 1.93 -13.42 -4.01
C ALA A 70 3.30 -14.05 -4.29
N GLY A 71 4.35 -13.40 -3.82
CA GLY A 71 5.73 -13.88 -3.85
C GLY A 71 6.57 -13.09 -2.84
N PRO A 72 7.03 -13.70 -1.74
CA PRO A 72 7.93 -13.06 -0.78
C PRO A 72 9.36 -13.19 -1.27
N GLU A 73 9.83 -12.27 -2.12
CA GLU A 73 11.28 -12.10 -2.31
C GLU A 73 11.76 -10.89 -1.53
N GLU A 74 12.06 -11.25 -0.28
CA GLU A 74 13.05 -10.72 0.62
C GLU A 74 14.18 -9.87 -0.01
N LYS A 75 14.28 -8.60 0.43
CA LYS A 75 15.47 -7.76 0.70
C LYS A 75 16.45 -7.46 -0.47
N GLU A 76 16.82 -6.18 -0.62
CA GLU A 76 18.19 -5.65 -0.52
C GLU A 76 18.23 -4.21 -1.08
N GLU A 77 18.58 -3.21 -0.25
CA GLU A 77 19.20 -1.98 -0.74
C GLU A 77 20.26 -1.49 0.28
N PRO A 78 21.38 -0.94 -0.21
CA PRO A 78 22.72 -0.97 0.40
C PRO A 78 22.98 0.03 1.54
#